data_AF-A0A967BI95-F1
#
_entry.id   AF-A0A967BI95-F1
#
_cell.length_a   1.000
_cell.length_b   1.000
_cell.length_c   1.000
_cell.angle_alpha   90.00
_cell.angle_beta   90.00
_cell.angle_gamma   90.00
#
_symmetry.space_group_name_H-M   'P 1'
#
loop_
_entity.id
_entity.type
_entity.pdbx_description
1 polymer ?
#
loop_
_entity_poly.entity_id
_entity_poly.type
_entity_poly.pdbx_seq_one_letter_code
_entity_poly.pdbx_strand_id
1 'polypeptide(L)'
;MNNEILLNEFDETEQEAVDGVAVHVYSKGEDAPNSRYFELSQIKDTWLQQVPDLQVYATEWNLKRTVDETREEEYGLKQAHEMLNIMEAFDWGSVDAAHVWPVQMESRTGLTGVDGNENVDLAGEMFRLMKDTLPGTQPLSLEGSEGRETEIEGETADVHAFYAEDRFVTFLASKSDEPSEQIVDFNNLVSDTGDVSITRLGVEEGSNPTASASAPVVTQENSADLIEDGVLIADLAPHEILVMEMSSPTYTESVLSAVEAAEEELPSIPPDDSDDSDEDSDTASLLGALGDDGGGGGGEMGLLLALGILPLLLLAT
;
A
#
# COMPACT_ATOMS: atom_id res chain seq x y z
N MET A 1 -17.32 -8.98 14.00
CA MET A 1 -18.54 -8.42 14.61
C MET A 1 -19.36 -7.87 13.46
N ASN A 2 -20.69 -8.02 13.41
CA ASN A 2 -21.42 -7.49 12.25
C ASN A 2 -21.65 -5.98 12.46
N ASN A 3 -20.97 -5.12 11.69
CA ASN A 3 -21.10 -3.67 11.78
C ASN A 3 -22.54 -3.19 11.59
N GLU A 4 -23.33 -3.90 10.79
CA GLU A 4 -24.76 -3.62 10.62
C GLU A 4 -25.53 -3.73 11.94
N ILE A 5 -25.16 -4.68 12.81
CA ILE A 5 -25.82 -4.82 14.13
C ILE A 5 -25.47 -3.63 15.01
N LEU A 6 -24.22 -3.15 14.98
CA LEU A 6 -23.82 -1.98 15.75
C LEU A 6 -24.52 -0.72 15.24
N LEU A 7 -24.53 -0.49 13.94
CA LEU A 7 -25.19 0.67 13.31
C LEU A 7 -26.69 0.74 13.63
N ASN A 8 -27.38 -0.40 13.70
CA ASN A 8 -28.80 -0.47 14.07
C ASN A 8 -29.10 -0.03 15.52
N GLU A 9 -28.09 0.10 16.37
CA GLU A 9 -28.25 0.59 17.75
C GLU A 9 -28.11 2.13 17.85
N PHE A 10 -27.74 2.81 16.75
CA PHE A 10 -27.65 4.27 16.69
C PHE A 10 -28.81 4.83 15.84
N ASP A 11 -29.51 5.85 16.35
CA ASP A 11 -30.38 6.67 15.51
C ASP A 11 -29.57 7.67 14.65
N GLU A 12 -30.23 8.35 13.71
CA GLU A 12 -29.58 9.29 12.78
C GLU A 12 -28.79 10.40 13.53
N THR A 13 -29.35 10.94 14.63
CA THR A 13 -28.68 11.98 15.41
C THR A 13 -27.47 11.43 16.15
N GLU A 14 -27.55 10.19 16.65
CA GLU A 14 -26.44 9.51 17.30
C GLU A 14 -25.33 9.15 16.30
N GLN A 15 -25.67 8.79 15.06
CA GLN A 15 -24.71 8.54 13.98
C GLN A 15 -23.96 9.82 13.58
N GLU A 16 -24.68 10.94 13.41
CA GLU A 16 -24.07 12.25 13.14
C GLU A 16 -23.16 12.74 14.27
N ALA A 17 -23.34 12.24 15.50
CA ALA A 17 -22.50 12.56 16.64
C ALA A 17 -21.22 11.71 16.71
N VAL A 18 -21.03 10.72 15.82
CA VAL A 18 -19.81 9.91 15.73
C VAL A 18 -18.82 10.58 14.79
N ASP A 19 -17.69 11.04 15.33
CA ASP A 19 -16.64 11.69 14.54
C ASP A 19 -15.79 10.70 13.72
N GLY A 20 -15.76 9.42 14.12
CA GLY A 20 -14.99 8.41 13.41
C GLY A 20 -15.09 7.00 13.97
N VAL A 21 -14.57 6.03 13.21
CA VAL A 21 -14.49 4.61 13.55
C VAL A 21 -13.04 4.22 13.81
N ALA A 22 -12.81 3.54 14.93
CA ALA A 22 -11.51 2.97 15.26
C ALA A 22 -11.43 1.50 14.82
N VAL A 23 -10.33 1.13 14.18
CA VAL A 23 -10.07 -0.22 13.66
C VAL A 23 -8.65 -0.68 13.98
N HIS A 24 -8.48 -1.99 14.16
CA HIS A 24 -7.17 -2.62 14.29
C HIS A 24 -6.91 -3.45 13.03
N VAL A 25 -5.82 -3.17 12.32
CA VAL A 25 -5.48 -3.82 11.04
C VAL A 25 -4.25 -4.70 11.21
N TYR A 26 -4.46 -6.01 11.28
CA TYR A 26 -3.37 -6.98 11.39
C TYR A 26 -3.35 -7.90 10.18
N SER A 27 -2.41 -7.66 9.27
CA SER A 27 -2.24 -8.48 8.07
C SER A 27 -1.62 -9.83 8.38
N LYS A 28 -2.00 -10.87 7.65
CA LYS A 28 -1.37 -12.19 7.67
C LYS A 28 -0.27 -12.34 6.62
N GLY A 29 0.12 -11.26 5.93
CA GLY A 29 1.14 -11.28 4.88
C GLY A 29 0.74 -12.14 3.68
N GLU A 30 1.75 -12.67 2.98
CA GLU A 30 1.64 -13.49 1.77
C GLU A 30 0.70 -14.71 1.92
N ASP A 31 0.56 -15.25 3.14
CA ASP A 31 -0.34 -16.36 3.45
C ASP A 31 -1.83 -16.02 3.20
N ALA A 32 -2.21 -14.76 3.42
CA ALA A 32 -3.54 -14.26 3.15
C ALA A 32 -3.50 -12.73 2.91
N PRO A 33 -3.07 -12.29 1.71
CA PRO A 33 -2.86 -10.87 1.39
C PRO A 33 -4.11 -10.04 1.66
N ASN A 34 -5.27 -10.55 1.24
CA ASN A 34 -6.59 -9.94 1.44
C ASN A 34 -6.99 -9.67 2.92
N SER A 35 -6.25 -10.20 3.89
CA SER A 35 -6.50 -9.91 5.31
C SER A 35 -6.24 -8.46 5.70
N ARG A 36 -5.34 -7.74 5.00
CA ARG A 36 -5.08 -6.31 5.23
C ARG A 36 -6.31 -5.42 4.93
N TYR A 37 -7.16 -5.86 4.00
CA TYR A 37 -8.39 -5.15 3.62
C TYR A 37 -9.63 -5.55 4.40
N PHE A 38 -9.58 -6.62 5.21
CA PHE A 38 -10.79 -7.25 5.73
C PHE A 38 -11.62 -6.26 6.56
N GLU A 39 -11.05 -5.67 7.61
CA GLU A 39 -11.79 -4.73 8.47
C GLU A 39 -12.14 -3.43 7.72
N LEU A 40 -11.26 -2.95 6.84
CA LEU A 40 -11.49 -1.75 6.02
C LEU A 40 -12.70 -1.94 5.08
N SER A 41 -12.81 -3.11 4.45
CA SER A 41 -13.98 -3.43 3.62
C SER A 41 -15.27 -3.48 4.43
N GLN A 42 -15.23 -3.99 5.66
CA GLN A 42 -16.41 -3.96 6.52
C GLN A 42 -16.85 -2.53 6.85
N ILE A 43 -15.90 -1.61 7.06
CA ILE A 43 -16.21 -0.18 7.32
C ILE A 43 -16.79 0.48 6.06
N LYS A 44 -16.15 0.26 4.90
CA LYS A 44 -16.57 0.80 3.60
C LYS A 44 -17.96 0.32 3.17
N ASP A 45 -18.25 -0.94 3.39
CA ASP A 45 -19.52 -1.58 3.01
C ASP A 45 -20.65 -1.33 4.04
N THR A 46 -20.37 -0.67 5.18
CA THR A 46 -21.38 -0.40 6.22
C THR A 46 -21.39 1.06 6.68
N TRP A 47 -20.44 1.48 7.51
CA TRP A 47 -20.37 2.81 8.09
C TRP A 47 -20.30 3.89 7.02
N LEU A 48 -19.42 3.75 6.02
CA LEU A 48 -19.26 4.76 4.96
C LEU A 48 -20.42 4.77 3.96
N GLN A 49 -21.27 3.74 3.93
CA GLN A 49 -22.52 3.78 3.15
C GLN A 49 -23.59 4.66 3.81
N GLN A 50 -23.53 4.83 5.15
CA GLN A 50 -24.52 5.60 5.92
C GLN A 50 -24.01 6.99 6.30
N VAL A 51 -22.72 7.09 6.66
CA VAL A 51 -22.04 8.33 7.02
C VAL A 51 -20.78 8.44 6.14
N PRO A 52 -20.89 8.96 4.91
CA PRO A 52 -19.80 8.96 3.93
C PRO A 52 -18.55 9.72 4.38
N ASP A 53 -18.73 10.78 5.17
CA ASP A 53 -17.64 11.66 5.64
C ASP A 53 -17.03 11.22 6.98
N LEU A 54 -17.36 10.01 7.45
CA LEU A 54 -16.90 9.49 8.73
C LEU A 54 -15.40 9.17 8.68
N GLN A 55 -14.65 9.66 9.66
CA GLN A 55 -13.20 9.43 9.72
C GLN A 55 -12.86 8.00 10.12
N VAL A 56 -11.84 7.41 9.51
CA VAL A 56 -11.37 6.06 9.78
C VAL A 56 -9.99 6.10 10.44
N TYR A 57 -9.92 5.59 11.67
CA TYR A 57 -8.71 5.59 12.50
C TYR A 57 -8.17 4.17 12.68
N ALA A 58 -7.04 3.84 12.06
CA ALA A 58 -6.31 2.60 12.33
C ALA A 58 -5.49 2.76 13.63
N THR A 59 -6.09 2.46 14.79
CA THR A 59 -5.48 2.69 16.11
C THR A 59 -4.42 1.67 16.49
N GLU A 60 -4.40 0.52 15.83
CA GLU A 60 -3.30 -0.43 15.87
C GLU A 60 -3.14 -1.07 14.48
N TRP A 61 -1.91 -1.16 13.99
CA TRP A 61 -1.64 -1.95 12.79
C TRP A 61 -0.23 -2.51 12.76
N ASN A 62 -0.09 -3.70 12.13
CA ASN A 62 1.18 -4.37 11.81
C ASN A 62 0.94 -5.69 11.06
N LEU A 63 2.02 -6.42 10.78
CA LEU A 63 1.94 -7.87 10.56
C LEU A 63 1.37 -8.57 11.80
N LYS A 64 0.49 -9.54 11.59
CA LYS A 64 -0.12 -10.34 12.64
C LYS A 64 0.93 -11.23 13.29
N ARG A 65 1.17 -10.98 14.58
CA ARG A 65 2.16 -11.68 15.42
C ARG A 65 2.11 -13.21 15.37
N THR A 66 0.93 -13.80 15.20
CA THR A 66 0.70 -15.26 15.20
C THR A 66 -0.11 -15.67 14.00
N VAL A 67 0.60 -16.11 12.96
CA VAL A 67 0.05 -17.01 11.94
C VAL A 67 0.27 -18.48 12.37
N ASP A 68 1.39 -18.76 13.06
CA ASP A 68 1.75 -20.01 13.74
C ASP A 68 2.83 -19.74 14.83
N GLU A 69 2.90 -20.51 15.92
CA GLU A 69 3.94 -20.40 16.97
C GLU A 69 5.34 -20.79 16.46
N THR A 70 5.40 -21.61 15.41
CA THR A 70 6.63 -22.19 14.83
C THR A 70 7.23 -21.38 13.70
N ARG A 71 6.53 -20.37 13.20
CA ARG A 71 7.01 -19.51 12.10
C ARG A 71 7.99 -18.48 12.63
N GLU A 72 9.26 -18.65 12.27
CA GLU A 72 10.37 -17.74 12.60
C GLU A 72 10.81 -16.91 11.37
N GLU A 73 10.23 -17.16 10.19
CA GLU A 73 10.71 -16.68 8.87
C GLU A 73 9.73 -15.73 8.16
N GLU A 74 8.78 -15.10 8.88
CA GLU A 74 7.78 -14.18 8.31
C GLU A 74 7.95 -12.73 8.79
N TYR A 75 9.05 -12.44 9.49
CA TYR A 75 9.33 -11.12 10.05
C TYR A 75 10.42 -10.43 9.23
N GLY A 76 11.22 -9.57 9.86
CA GLY A 76 12.37 -8.95 9.20
C GLY A 76 11.94 -8.19 7.94
N LEU A 77 12.59 -8.50 6.81
CA LEU A 77 12.30 -7.86 5.54
C LEU A 77 10.93 -8.24 4.95
N LYS A 78 10.38 -9.42 5.25
CA LYS A 78 9.00 -9.76 4.85
C LYS A 78 7.97 -8.90 5.57
N GLN A 79 8.18 -8.67 6.87
CA GLN A 79 7.34 -7.73 7.61
C GLN A 79 7.49 -6.31 7.06
N ALA A 80 8.71 -5.89 6.72
CA ALA A 80 8.96 -4.58 6.13
C ALA A 80 8.16 -4.39 4.84
N HIS A 81 8.20 -5.35 3.91
CA HIS A 81 7.41 -5.29 2.68
C HIS A 81 5.90 -5.27 2.99
N GLU A 82 5.42 -6.13 3.89
CA GLU A 82 3.99 -6.12 4.24
C GLU A 82 3.52 -4.81 4.88
N MET A 83 4.40 -4.08 5.57
CA MET A 83 4.05 -2.75 6.08
C MET A 83 3.75 -1.76 4.96
N LEU A 84 4.46 -1.85 3.82
CA LEU A 84 4.16 -1.04 2.64
C LEU A 84 2.79 -1.40 2.05
N ASN A 85 2.51 -2.70 1.92
CA ASN A 85 1.23 -3.18 1.42
C ASN A 85 0.05 -2.73 2.29
N ILE A 86 0.23 -2.69 3.63
CA ILE A 86 -0.79 -2.15 4.54
C ILE A 86 -1.00 -0.64 4.30
N MET A 87 0.06 0.11 4.00
CA MET A 87 -0.05 1.55 3.70
C MET A 87 -0.86 1.82 2.42
N GLU A 88 -0.72 1.01 1.38
CA GLU A 88 -1.58 1.09 0.18
C GLU A 88 -3.02 0.67 0.50
N ALA A 89 -3.22 -0.33 1.36
CA ALA A 89 -4.55 -0.68 1.83
C ALA A 89 -5.25 0.45 2.62
N PHE A 90 -4.47 1.27 3.35
CA PHE A 90 -4.98 2.45 4.04
C PHE A 90 -5.47 3.54 3.09
N ASP A 91 -4.78 3.73 1.96
CA ASP A 91 -5.24 4.62 0.90
C ASP A 91 -6.59 4.13 0.33
N TRP A 92 -6.67 2.85 -0.07
CA TRP A 92 -7.91 2.25 -0.56
C TRP A 92 -9.09 2.34 0.43
N GLY A 93 -8.77 2.19 1.72
CA GLY A 93 -9.71 2.24 2.84
C GLY A 93 -10.02 3.63 3.36
N SER A 94 -9.43 4.67 2.77
CA SER A 94 -9.59 6.08 3.20
C SER A 94 -9.28 6.28 4.69
N VAL A 95 -8.17 5.71 5.16
CA VAL A 95 -7.74 5.83 6.57
C VAL A 95 -7.11 7.20 6.80
N ASP A 96 -7.68 7.99 7.70
CA ASP A 96 -7.22 9.33 8.03
C ASP A 96 -5.96 9.35 8.91
N ALA A 97 -5.86 8.38 9.83
CA ALA A 97 -4.70 8.27 10.71
C ALA A 97 -4.45 6.83 11.15
N ALA A 98 -3.17 6.46 11.15
CA ALA A 98 -2.72 5.12 11.47
C ALA A 98 -1.63 5.12 12.55
N HIS A 99 -1.77 4.28 13.56
CA HIS A 99 -0.85 4.14 14.69
C HIS A 99 -0.23 2.74 14.69
N VAL A 100 1.03 2.66 14.28
CA VAL A 100 1.75 1.38 14.19
C VAL A 100 1.95 0.79 15.59
N TRP A 101 1.77 -0.52 15.72
CA TRP A 101 1.90 -1.19 17.02
C TRP A 101 2.66 -2.53 16.93
N PRO A 102 3.60 -2.82 17.84
CA PRO A 102 4.17 -1.93 18.85
C PRO A 102 5.41 -1.19 18.33
N VAL A 103 5.60 0.07 18.74
CA VAL A 103 6.83 0.83 18.45
C VAL A 103 8.00 0.30 19.29
N GLN A 104 7.85 0.27 20.61
CA GLN A 104 8.86 -0.22 21.58
C GLN A 104 8.30 -1.41 22.36
N MET A 105 8.69 -2.62 21.98
CA MET A 105 8.30 -3.84 22.70
C MET A 105 9.21 -5.00 22.30
N GLU A 106 9.62 -5.82 23.29
CA GLU A 106 10.25 -7.11 22.99
C GLU A 106 9.21 -8.07 22.40
N SER A 107 9.08 -8.05 21.08
CA SER A 107 8.15 -8.86 20.31
C SER A 107 8.69 -9.05 18.89
N ARG A 108 8.22 -10.11 18.22
CA ARG A 108 8.66 -10.42 16.84
C ARG A 108 8.26 -9.37 15.80
N THR A 109 7.26 -8.53 16.12
CA THR A 109 6.72 -7.50 15.22
C THR A 109 7.03 -6.08 15.70
N GLY A 110 7.84 -5.93 16.74
CA GLY A 110 8.25 -4.62 17.23
C GLY A 110 9.07 -3.88 16.18
N LEU A 111 8.96 -2.55 16.17
CA LEU A 111 9.83 -1.71 15.32
C LEU A 111 11.19 -1.46 16.00
N THR A 112 11.21 -1.58 17.32
CA THR A 112 12.38 -1.48 18.18
C THR A 112 12.17 -2.39 19.39
N GLY A 113 13.24 -2.68 20.13
CA GLY A 113 13.14 -3.46 21.37
C GLY A 113 12.50 -2.70 22.55
N VAL A 114 12.82 -3.13 23.77
CA VAL A 114 12.32 -2.47 25.00
C VAL A 114 12.79 -1.01 25.12
N ASP A 115 12.11 -0.24 25.97
CA ASP A 115 12.50 1.14 26.28
C ASP A 115 14.00 1.24 26.64
N GLY A 116 14.67 2.22 26.05
CA GLY A 116 16.12 2.41 26.12
C GLY A 116 16.95 1.57 25.15
N ASN A 117 16.33 0.73 24.31
CA ASN A 117 17.04 0.11 23.18
C ASN A 117 17.26 1.15 22.07
N GLU A 118 18.51 1.29 21.63
CA GLU A 118 18.89 2.18 20.53
C GLU A 118 18.81 1.48 19.16
N ASN A 119 18.62 0.16 19.15
CA ASN A 119 18.52 -0.61 17.92
C ASN A 119 17.11 -0.53 17.34
N VAL A 120 17.05 -0.14 16.07
CA VAL A 120 15.87 -0.20 15.22
C VAL A 120 15.89 -1.54 14.49
N ASP A 121 14.76 -2.24 14.45
CA ASP A 121 14.62 -3.51 13.74
C ASP A 121 14.33 -3.24 12.25
N LEU A 122 14.42 -4.27 11.39
CA LEU A 122 14.17 -4.14 9.94
C LEU A 122 12.83 -3.46 9.61
N ALA A 123 11.75 -3.87 10.29
CA ALA A 123 10.43 -3.25 10.15
C ALA A 123 10.42 -1.78 10.61
N GLY A 124 11.21 -1.43 11.63
CA GLY A 124 11.36 -0.06 12.10
C GLY A 124 12.10 0.84 11.11
N GLU A 125 13.15 0.33 10.46
CA GLU A 125 13.83 1.06 9.39
C GLU A 125 12.93 1.25 8.17
N MET A 126 12.13 0.24 7.81
CA MET A 126 11.12 0.40 6.77
C MET A 126 10.08 1.45 7.12
N PHE A 127 9.57 1.44 8.36
CA PHE A 127 8.66 2.49 8.83
C PHE A 127 9.29 3.88 8.76
N ARG A 128 10.59 4.00 9.09
CA ARG A 128 11.34 5.25 8.94
C ARG A 128 11.45 5.67 7.47
N LEU A 129 11.79 4.75 6.56
CA LEU A 129 11.85 5.02 5.13
C LEU A 129 10.50 5.52 4.60
N MET A 130 9.41 4.81 4.89
CA MET A 130 8.06 5.24 4.51
C MET A 130 7.70 6.61 5.08
N LYS A 131 8.01 6.86 6.36
CA LYS A 131 7.79 8.17 6.98
C LYS A 131 8.58 9.29 6.29
N ASP A 132 9.78 9.00 5.81
CA ASP A 132 10.64 9.99 5.18
C ASP A 132 10.22 10.26 3.72
N THR A 133 9.68 9.26 3.00
CA THR A 133 9.42 9.36 1.55
C THR A 133 7.93 9.51 1.15
N LEU A 134 6.99 8.93 1.88
CA LEU A 134 5.58 8.86 1.48
C LEU A 134 4.68 10.06 1.87
N PRO A 135 4.92 10.84 2.95
CA PRO A 135 3.95 11.86 3.36
C PRO A 135 3.71 12.95 2.31
N GLY A 136 2.51 13.02 1.74
CA GLY A 136 2.17 13.93 0.64
C GLY A 136 2.29 13.31 -0.75
N THR A 137 2.49 11.99 -0.83
CA THR A 137 2.34 11.19 -2.06
C THR A 137 1.03 10.41 -2.03
N GLN A 138 0.58 9.97 -3.21
CA GLN A 138 -0.51 9.00 -3.39
C GLN A 138 0.01 7.76 -4.14
N PRO A 139 -0.48 6.54 -3.84
CA PRO A 139 -0.16 5.36 -4.65
C PRO A 139 -0.59 5.55 -6.10
N LEU A 140 0.18 5.01 -7.04
CA LEU A 140 -0.18 4.95 -8.46
C LEU A 140 -0.53 3.51 -8.84
N SER A 141 -1.73 3.31 -9.37
CA SER A 141 -2.16 2.04 -9.96
C SER A 141 -1.41 1.76 -11.27
N LEU A 142 -0.53 0.78 -11.23
CA LEU A 142 0.26 0.37 -12.38
C LEU A 142 -0.51 -0.63 -13.27
N GLU A 143 -0.25 -0.61 -14.57
CA GLU A 143 -0.81 -1.59 -15.50
C GLU A 143 -0.25 -2.97 -15.16
N GLY A 144 -1.15 -3.92 -14.88
CA GLY A 144 -0.78 -5.26 -14.40
C GLY A 144 -1.01 -5.46 -12.90
N SER A 145 -1.43 -4.43 -12.16
CA SER A 145 -1.92 -4.63 -10.80
C SER A 145 -3.23 -5.44 -10.79
N GLU A 146 -3.47 -6.19 -9.70
CA GLU A 146 -4.63 -7.07 -9.57
C GLU A 146 -5.53 -6.67 -8.40
N GLY A 147 -6.84 -6.66 -8.64
CA GLY A 147 -7.83 -6.50 -7.56
C GLY A 147 -7.81 -5.12 -6.90
N ARG A 148 -7.33 -5.06 -5.64
CA ARG A 148 -7.25 -3.83 -4.83
C ARG A 148 -5.82 -3.33 -4.65
N GLU A 149 -4.87 -4.04 -5.24
CA GLU A 149 -3.45 -3.73 -5.19
C GLU A 149 -3.12 -2.67 -6.26
N THR A 150 -2.09 -1.87 -6.00
CA THR A 150 -1.64 -0.78 -6.88
C THR A 150 -0.29 -1.09 -7.53
N GLU A 151 0.48 -1.98 -6.90
CA GLU A 151 1.75 -2.49 -7.37
C GLU A 151 1.62 -3.45 -8.54
N ILE A 152 2.74 -3.63 -9.27
CA ILE A 152 2.90 -4.78 -10.15
C ILE A 152 3.58 -5.90 -9.36
N GLU A 153 2.90 -7.04 -9.28
CA GLU A 153 3.47 -8.28 -8.77
C GLU A 153 4.38 -8.91 -9.83
N GLY A 154 5.69 -8.82 -9.63
CA GLY A 154 6.68 -9.50 -10.46
C GLY A 154 6.98 -10.91 -9.98
N GLU A 155 7.70 -11.68 -10.82
CA GLU A 155 8.09 -13.07 -10.47
C GLU A 155 9.00 -13.12 -9.24
N THR A 156 9.89 -12.14 -9.09
CA THR A 156 10.92 -12.14 -8.03
C THR A 156 10.96 -10.87 -7.18
N ALA A 157 10.27 -9.81 -7.60
CA ALA A 157 10.12 -8.58 -6.84
C ALA A 157 8.82 -7.87 -7.21
N ASP A 158 8.28 -7.10 -6.26
CA ASP A 158 7.12 -6.22 -6.49
C ASP A 158 7.59 -4.79 -6.69
N VAL A 159 6.85 -4.05 -7.52
CA VAL A 159 7.11 -2.64 -7.81
C VAL A 159 5.93 -1.78 -7.38
N HIS A 160 6.14 -1.00 -6.33
CA HIS A 160 5.19 -0.02 -5.82
C HIS A 160 5.59 1.38 -6.28
N ALA A 161 4.64 2.19 -6.72
CA ALA A 161 4.90 3.54 -7.22
C ALA A 161 4.00 4.56 -6.53
N PHE A 162 4.56 5.70 -6.17
CA PHE A 162 3.86 6.79 -5.50
C PHE A 162 4.15 8.12 -6.19
N TYR A 163 3.10 8.91 -6.37
CA TYR A 163 3.10 10.19 -7.06
C TYR A 163 2.96 11.36 -6.09
N ALA A 164 3.71 12.42 -6.34
CA ALA A 164 3.43 13.78 -5.92
C ALA A 164 3.86 14.74 -7.03
N GLU A 165 3.37 15.98 -7.03
CA GLU A 165 3.73 16.96 -8.06
C GLU A 165 5.25 17.21 -8.16
N ASP A 166 5.96 17.13 -7.03
CA ASP A 166 7.37 17.48 -6.91
C ASP A 166 8.30 16.26 -6.72
N ARG A 167 7.78 15.03 -6.65
CA ARG A 167 8.59 13.81 -6.51
C ARG A 167 7.85 12.54 -6.91
N PHE A 168 8.61 11.57 -7.41
CA PHE A 168 8.15 10.22 -7.68
C PHE A 168 8.92 9.24 -6.80
N VAL A 169 8.22 8.36 -6.08
CA VAL A 169 8.83 7.38 -5.18
C VAL A 169 8.50 5.98 -5.66
N THR A 170 9.50 5.11 -5.76
CA THR A 170 9.33 3.69 -6.07
C THR A 170 9.94 2.84 -4.98
N PHE A 171 9.22 1.80 -4.56
CA PHE A 171 9.75 0.71 -3.77
C PHE A 171 9.82 -0.53 -4.65
N LEU A 172 10.99 -1.14 -4.71
CA LEU A 172 11.22 -2.43 -5.35
C LEU A 172 11.56 -3.43 -4.25
N ALA A 173 10.62 -4.32 -3.94
CA ALA A 173 10.72 -5.27 -2.84
C ALA A 173 10.93 -6.69 -3.38
N SER A 174 12.09 -7.29 -3.12
CA SER A 174 12.35 -8.68 -3.48
C SER A 174 11.41 -9.60 -2.70
N LYS A 175 10.84 -10.60 -3.37
CA LYS A 175 10.11 -11.72 -2.76
C LYS A 175 10.90 -13.02 -2.81
N SER A 176 12.09 -12.98 -3.41
CA SER A 176 12.90 -14.15 -3.67
C SER A 176 13.69 -14.57 -2.44
N ASP A 177 13.82 -15.88 -2.22
CA ASP A 177 14.75 -16.47 -1.24
C ASP A 177 16.20 -16.55 -1.77
N GLU A 178 16.40 -16.23 -3.05
CA GLU A 178 17.70 -16.22 -3.73
C GLU A 178 17.98 -14.84 -4.36
N PRO A 179 19.25 -14.44 -4.55
CA PRO A 179 19.57 -13.19 -5.25
C PRO A 179 18.98 -13.15 -6.65
N SER A 180 18.47 -11.99 -7.05
CA SER A 180 17.83 -11.78 -8.36
C SER A 180 18.14 -10.39 -8.93
N GLU A 181 18.31 -10.32 -10.24
CA GLU A 181 18.44 -9.05 -10.97
C GLU A 181 17.03 -8.55 -11.33
N GLN A 182 16.79 -7.26 -11.09
CA GLN A 182 15.56 -6.57 -11.43
C GLN A 182 15.83 -5.50 -12.48
N ILE A 183 14.95 -5.43 -13.48
CA ILE A 183 15.02 -4.45 -14.56
C ILE A 183 13.68 -3.73 -14.67
N VAL A 184 13.67 -2.45 -14.32
CA VAL A 184 12.46 -1.61 -14.28
C VAL A 184 12.63 -0.42 -15.20
N ASP A 185 11.72 -0.28 -16.17
CA ASP A 185 11.74 0.82 -17.14
C ASP A 185 10.73 1.91 -16.76
N PHE A 186 11.24 3.10 -16.46
CA PHE A 186 10.45 4.26 -16.02
C PHE A 186 10.08 5.21 -17.17
N ASN A 187 10.53 4.96 -18.41
CA ASN A 187 10.39 5.92 -19.51
C ASN A 187 8.94 6.24 -19.90
N ASN A 188 7.98 5.38 -19.54
CA ASN A 188 6.55 5.65 -19.75
C ASN A 188 5.93 6.49 -18.63
N LEU A 189 6.60 6.60 -17.47
CA LEU A 189 6.12 7.36 -16.32
C LEU A 189 6.79 8.75 -16.25
N VAL A 190 8.09 8.81 -16.52
CA VAL A 190 8.87 10.03 -16.50
C VAL A 190 9.70 10.18 -17.78
N SER A 191 9.76 11.40 -18.28
CA SER A 191 10.60 11.78 -19.43
C SER A 191 11.95 12.37 -19.01
N ASP A 192 12.05 12.82 -17.76
CA ASP A 192 13.26 13.27 -17.09
C ASP A 192 13.15 12.90 -15.61
N THR A 193 14.18 12.26 -15.05
CA THR A 193 14.16 11.75 -13.67
C THR A 193 14.47 12.81 -12.63
N GLY A 194 14.88 14.02 -13.01
CA GLY A 194 15.41 14.99 -12.07
C GLY A 194 16.60 14.45 -11.26
N ASP A 195 16.69 14.85 -9.99
CA ASP A 195 17.69 14.32 -9.05
C ASP A 195 17.21 12.99 -8.46
N VAL A 196 18.04 11.94 -8.55
CA VAL A 196 17.67 10.60 -8.07
C VAL A 196 18.48 10.19 -6.84
N SER A 197 17.76 9.81 -5.78
CA SER A 197 18.29 9.17 -4.58
C SER A 197 17.81 7.72 -4.51
N ILE A 198 18.71 6.79 -4.17
CA ILE A 198 18.39 5.38 -4.01
C ILE A 198 18.90 4.89 -2.65
N THR A 199 18.00 4.41 -1.81
CA THR A 199 18.31 3.81 -0.51
C THR A 199 17.98 2.32 -0.56
N ARG A 200 18.87 1.49 -0.02
CA ARG A 200 18.69 0.04 0.08
C ARG A 200 18.53 -0.36 1.54
N LEU A 201 17.54 -1.20 1.83
CA LEU A 201 17.30 -1.81 3.13
C LEU A 201 17.49 -3.33 2.99
N GLY A 202 18.51 -3.84 3.69
CA GLY A 202 18.84 -5.26 3.69
C GLY A 202 19.42 -5.72 5.02
N VAL A 203 20.18 -6.82 4.97
CA VAL A 203 20.93 -7.39 6.10
C VAL A 203 22.37 -7.67 5.68
N GLU A 204 23.28 -7.88 6.64
CA GLU A 204 24.64 -8.31 6.31
C GLU A 204 24.65 -9.68 5.62
N GLU A 205 25.57 -9.88 4.67
CA GLU A 205 25.72 -11.15 3.94
C GLU A 205 25.80 -12.34 4.90
N GLY A 206 24.95 -13.35 4.66
CA GLY A 206 24.87 -14.57 5.48
C GLY A 206 23.95 -14.45 6.71
N SER A 207 23.38 -13.28 6.99
CA SER A 207 22.30 -13.12 7.98
C SER A 207 20.97 -13.65 7.45
N ASN A 208 20.04 -13.99 8.35
CA ASN A 208 18.69 -14.39 7.96
C ASN A 208 17.82 -13.14 7.70
N PRO A 209 17.42 -12.81 6.45
CA PRO A 209 16.65 -11.60 6.16
C PRO A 209 15.24 -11.59 6.76
N THR A 210 14.68 -12.75 7.11
CA THR A 210 13.30 -12.88 7.59
C THR A 210 13.18 -13.03 9.11
N ALA A 211 14.30 -13.06 9.82
CA ALA A 211 14.31 -13.12 11.27
C ALA A 211 14.00 -11.76 11.90
N SER A 212 13.08 -11.74 12.87
CA SER A 212 12.70 -10.53 13.62
C SER A 212 13.86 -9.81 14.32
N ALA A 213 14.93 -10.53 14.66
CA ALA A 213 16.09 -9.98 15.38
C ALA A 213 17.28 -9.63 14.48
N SER A 214 17.12 -9.73 13.15
CA SER A 214 18.19 -9.38 12.22
C SER A 214 18.43 -7.88 12.21
N ALA A 215 19.70 -7.50 12.28
CA ALA A 215 20.09 -6.09 12.27
C ALA A 215 19.91 -5.51 10.85
N PRO A 216 19.27 -4.34 10.72
CA PRO A 216 19.13 -3.69 9.44
C PRO A 216 20.47 -3.13 8.95
N VAL A 217 20.69 -3.24 7.65
CA VAL A 217 21.74 -2.54 6.91
C VAL A 217 21.06 -1.60 5.94
N VAL A 218 21.27 -0.30 6.13
CA VAL A 218 20.74 0.76 5.26
C VAL A 218 21.90 1.41 4.52
N THR A 219 21.89 1.34 3.18
CA THR A 219 22.93 1.94 2.33
C THR A 219 22.33 2.94 1.36
N GLN A 220 23.09 4.01 1.11
CA GLN A 220 22.80 4.94 0.02
C GLN A 220 23.56 4.46 -1.22
N GLU A 221 22.82 4.20 -2.29
CA GLU A 221 23.38 3.80 -3.57
C GLU A 221 23.68 5.01 -4.45
N ASN A 222 24.65 4.85 -5.34
CA ASN A 222 24.92 5.83 -6.39
C ASN A 222 24.01 5.56 -7.58
N SER A 223 23.07 6.46 -7.85
CA SER A 223 22.08 6.30 -8.92
C SER A 223 22.70 6.14 -10.31
N ALA A 224 23.87 6.73 -10.56
CA ALA A 224 24.59 6.59 -11.83
C ALA A 224 25.13 5.18 -12.09
N ASP A 225 25.21 4.33 -11.05
CA ASP A 225 25.66 2.94 -11.18
C ASP A 225 24.48 1.98 -11.44
N LEU A 226 23.23 2.41 -11.18
CA LEU A 226 22.03 1.58 -11.25
C LEU A 226 21.04 2.02 -12.34
N ILE A 227 21.10 3.26 -12.80
CA ILE A 227 20.16 3.81 -13.79
C ILE A 227 20.89 4.14 -15.09
N GLU A 228 20.43 3.57 -16.19
CA GLU A 228 20.88 3.86 -17.54
C GLU A 228 19.67 4.14 -18.42
N ASP A 229 19.63 5.31 -19.07
CA ASP A 229 18.57 5.72 -20.02
C ASP A 229 17.13 5.53 -19.48
N GLY A 230 16.89 5.90 -18.21
CA GLY A 230 15.56 5.79 -17.57
C GLY A 230 15.19 4.38 -17.12
N VAL A 231 16.11 3.42 -17.24
CA VAL A 231 15.94 2.03 -16.81
C VAL A 231 16.80 1.78 -15.57
N LEU A 232 16.18 1.29 -14.50
CA LEU A 232 16.86 0.78 -13.31
C LEU A 232 17.25 -0.68 -13.53
N ILE A 233 18.52 -1.00 -13.27
CA ILE A 233 19.04 -2.37 -13.23
C ILE A 233 19.68 -2.56 -11.86
N ALA A 234 19.12 -3.44 -11.04
CA ALA A 234 19.59 -3.67 -9.68
C ALA A 234 19.60 -5.15 -9.31
N ASP A 235 20.71 -5.61 -8.76
CA ASP A 235 20.76 -6.88 -8.04
C ASP A 235 20.16 -6.68 -6.64
N LEU A 236 19.21 -7.53 -6.27
CA LEU A 236 18.63 -7.60 -4.93
C LEU A 236 19.05 -8.90 -4.24
N ALA A 237 19.49 -8.79 -3.00
CA ALA A 237 19.61 -9.94 -2.12
C ALA A 237 18.21 -10.46 -1.73
N PRO A 238 18.11 -11.67 -1.13
CA PRO A 238 16.83 -12.21 -0.70
C PRO A 238 16.04 -11.25 0.19
N HIS A 239 14.80 -10.99 -0.18
CA HIS A 239 13.87 -10.07 0.50
C HIS A 239 14.30 -8.60 0.62
N GLU A 240 15.38 -8.20 -0.05
CA GLU A 240 15.88 -6.82 0.02
C GLU A 240 14.93 -5.80 -0.61
N ILE A 241 14.89 -4.59 -0.05
CA ILE A 241 14.02 -3.50 -0.50
C ILE A 241 14.88 -2.34 -0.98
N LEU A 242 14.66 -1.91 -2.22
CA LEU A 242 15.24 -0.71 -2.79
C LEU A 242 14.19 0.40 -2.83
N VAL A 243 14.51 1.57 -2.31
CA VAL A 243 13.66 2.77 -2.33
C VAL A 243 14.33 3.80 -3.21
N MET A 244 13.66 4.21 -4.28
CA MET A 244 14.12 5.24 -5.19
C MET A 244 13.21 6.46 -5.09
N GLU A 245 13.81 7.63 -4.96
CA GLU A 245 13.12 8.91 -5.02
C GLU A 245 13.70 9.76 -6.15
N MET A 246 12.83 10.17 -7.07
CA MET A 246 13.13 11.14 -8.12
C MET A 246 12.56 12.49 -7.68
N SER A 247 13.42 13.48 -7.50
CA SER A 247 13.04 14.84 -7.09
C SER A 247 12.85 15.73 -8.32
N SER A 248 11.71 16.42 -8.36
CA SER A 248 11.27 17.26 -9.48
C SER A 248 11.33 16.56 -10.85
N PRO A 249 10.81 15.33 -10.99
CA PRO A 249 10.79 14.63 -12.27
C PRO A 249 9.88 15.35 -13.26
N THR A 250 10.11 15.13 -14.56
CA THR A 250 9.14 15.54 -15.60
C THR A 250 8.28 14.34 -15.96
N TYR A 251 7.07 14.28 -15.41
CA TYR A 251 6.08 13.24 -15.71
C TYR A 251 5.65 13.24 -17.19
N THR A 252 5.31 12.06 -17.68
CA THR A 252 4.69 11.91 -19.00
C THR A 252 3.23 12.36 -18.97
N GLU A 253 2.66 12.69 -20.13
CA GLU A 253 1.24 13.09 -20.25
C GLU A 253 0.30 12.00 -19.72
N SER A 254 0.64 10.72 -19.87
CA SER A 254 -0.17 9.61 -19.35
C SER A 254 -0.30 9.63 -17.84
N VAL A 255 0.77 9.97 -17.10
CA VAL A 255 0.70 10.10 -15.63
C VAL A 255 -0.19 11.25 -15.24
N LEU A 256 0.01 12.41 -15.86
CA LEU A 256 -0.78 13.61 -15.55
C LEU A 256 -2.27 13.38 -15.81
N SER A 257 -2.62 12.72 -16.92
CA SER A 257 -4.02 12.38 -17.23
C SER A 257 -4.62 11.36 -16.25
N ALA A 258 -3.85 10.37 -15.80
CA ALA A 258 -4.36 9.38 -14.84
C ALA A 258 -4.61 10.01 -13.46
N VAL A 259 -3.74 10.90 -13.01
CA VAL A 259 -3.91 11.63 -11.74
C VAL A 259 -5.12 12.57 -11.82
N GLU A 260 -5.26 13.35 -12.90
CA GLU A 260 -6.40 14.26 -13.08
C GLU A 260 -7.74 13.50 -13.09
N ALA A 261 -7.80 12.33 -13.71
CA ALA A 261 -8.99 11.48 -13.69
C ALA A 261 -9.32 10.95 -12.29
N ALA A 262 -8.32 10.56 -11.50
CA ALA A 262 -8.52 10.09 -10.13
C ALA A 262 -9.03 11.21 -9.19
N GLU A 263 -8.60 12.46 -9.42
CA GLU A 263 -9.11 13.62 -8.69
C GLU A 263 -10.57 13.96 -9.03
N GLU A 264 -11.01 13.72 -10.27
CA GLU A 264 -12.41 13.95 -10.70
C GLU A 264 -13.40 12.91 -10.15
N GLU A 265 -12.93 11.71 -9.77
CA GLU A 265 -13.76 10.68 -9.13
C GLU A 265 -14.05 10.97 -7.64
N LEU A 266 -13.29 11.87 -7.02
CA LEU A 266 -13.61 12.38 -5.69
C LEU A 266 -14.77 13.38 -5.81
N PRO A 267 -15.88 13.22 -5.07
CA PRO A 267 -16.99 14.16 -5.13
C PRO A 267 -16.47 15.57 -4.81
N SER A 268 -16.54 16.46 -5.80
CA SER A 268 -16.15 17.86 -5.63
C SER A 268 -16.97 18.47 -4.50
N ILE A 269 -16.34 18.81 -3.38
CA ILE A 269 -16.98 19.56 -2.29
C ILE A 269 -17.44 20.89 -2.89
N PRO A 270 -18.75 21.13 -3.07
CA PRO A 270 -19.20 22.45 -3.46
C PRO A 270 -18.82 23.42 -2.34
N PRO A 271 -18.34 24.63 -2.63
CA PRO A 271 -18.23 25.64 -1.60
C PRO A 271 -19.60 25.78 -0.91
N ASP A 272 -19.59 25.71 0.42
CA ASP A 272 -20.74 25.89 1.32
C ASP A 272 -21.33 27.30 1.10
N ASP A 273 -22.23 27.40 0.14
CA ASP A 273 -23.22 28.47 0.02
C ASP A 273 -24.51 27.97 0.66
N SER A 274 -24.50 27.83 1.99
CA SER A 274 -25.72 27.77 2.78
C SER A 274 -26.46 29.11 2.71
N ASP A 275 -27.32 29.24 1.70
CA ASP A 275 -28.46 30.15 1.71
C ASP A 275 -29.75 29.32 1.51
N ASP A 276 -30.58 29.35 2.54
CA ASP A 276 -31.85 28.64 2.70
C ASP A 276 -32.77 28.69 1.48
N SER A 277 -33.37 27.55 1.12
CA SER A 277 -34.84 27.45 1.02
C SER A 277 -35.32 26.02 0.79
N ASP A 278 -36.25 25.61 1.65
CA ASP A 278 -37.12 24.44 1.56
C ASP A 278 -37.80 24.28 0.19
N GLU A 279 -38.01 23.04 -0.26
CA GLU A 279 -39.34 22.55 -0.67
C GLU A 279 -39.35 21.02 -0.95
N ASP A 280 -40.34 20.36 -0.36
CA ASP A 280 -40.74 18.96 -0.50
C ASP A 280 -40.87 18.48 -1.96
N SER A 281 -40.53 17.21 -2.24
CA SER A 281 -41.51 16.31 -2.88
C SER A 281 -41.13 14.83 -2.79
N ASP A 282 -42.10 14.03 -2.34
CA ASP A 282 -42.22 12.58 -2.48
C ASP A 282 -41.85 12.04 -3.87
N THR A 283 -41.27 10.85 -3.97
CA THR A 283 -41.83 9.76 -4.79
C THR A 283 -41.22 8.39 -4.48
N ALA A 284 -42.07 7.39 -4.65
CA ALA A 284 -41.91 6.01 -4.23
C ALA A 284 -41.27 5.08 -5.28
N SER A 285 -40.76 3.95 -4.78
CA SER A 285 -40.80 2.60 -5.37
C SER A 285 -39.94 2.32 -6.62
N LEU A 286 -38.97 1.41 -6.45
CA LEU A 286 -38.88 0.24 -7.34
C LEU A 286 -38.29 -0.98 -6.63
N LEU A 287 -39.12 -2.02 -6.50
CA LEU A 287 -38.73 -3.38 -6.14
C LEU A 287 -38.89 -4.27 -7.38
N GLY A 288 -37.91 -5.15 -7.59
CA GLY A 288 -37.99 -6.31 -8.49
C GLY A 288 -37.00 -6.24 -9.66
N ALA A 289 -36.38 -7.31 -10.12
CA ALA A 289 -36.41 -8.72 -9.76
C ALA A 289 -35.34 -9.43 -10.62
N LEU A 290 -34.62 -10.39 -10.01
CA LEU A 290 -34.17 -11.69 -10.55
C LEU A 290 -33.35 -11.77 -11.86
N GLY A 291 -32.25 -12.53 -11.82
CA GLY A 291 -31.66 -13.10 -13.05
C GLY A 291 -30.29 -13.76 -12.89
N ASP A 292 -30.31 -15.03 -12.50
CA ASP A 292 -29.23 -16.03 -12.59
C ASP A 292 -28.85 -16.35 -14.05
N ASP A 293 -27.56 -16.45 -14.39
CA ASP A 293 -27.02 -17.48 -15.31
C ASP A 293 -25.50 -17.62 -15.20
N GLY A 294 -25.02 -18.86 -15.33
CA GLY A 294 -23.67 -19.28 -14.99
C GLY A 294 -22.67 -19.41 -16.14
N GLY A 295 -21.41 -19.65 -15.76
CA GLY A 295 -20.62 -20.78 -16.26
C GLY A 295 -19.60 -20.54 -17.38
N GLY A 296 -18.34 -20.92 -17.09
CA GLY A 296 -17.30 -21.30 -18.05
C GLY A 296 -16.09 -20.35 -18.01
N GLY A 297 -14.84 -20.75 -17.77
CA GLY A 297 -14.22 -22.07 -17.94
C GLY A 297 -13.21 -22.02 -19.09
N GLY A 298 -11.95 -21.81 -18.76
CA GLY A 298 -10.80 -21.84 -19.69
C GLY A 298 -9.76 -20.83 -19.21
N GLY A 299 -8.49 -21.13 -19.00
CA GLY A 299 -7.67 -22.25 -19.40
C GLY A 299 -6.25 -21.69 -19.40
N GLU A 300 -5.55 -21.84 -18.27
CA GLU A 300 -4.21 -21.30 -18.06
C GLU A 300 -3.21 -22.01 -18.98
N MET A 301 -2.71 -21.27 -19.96
CA MET A 301 -1.52 -21.62 -20.71
C MET A 301 -0.36 -20.90 -20.07
N GLY A 302 0.32 -21.60 -19.16
CA GLY A 302 1.61 -21.18 -18.63
C GLY A 302 2.59 -20.94 -19.77
N LEU A 303 3.11 -19.72 -19.84
CA LEU A 303 4.27 -19.38 -20.62
C LEU A 303 5.36 -18.93 -19.65
N LEU A 304 6.34 -19.81 -19.43
CA LEU A 304 7.64 -19.48 -18.90
C LEU A 304 8.28 -18.41 -19.80
N LEU A 305 8.47 -17.20 -19.26
CA LEU A 305 9.36 -16.18 -19.82
C LEU A 305 10.29 -15.71 -18.71
N ALA A 306 11.46 -16.35 -18.65
CA ALA A 306 12.62 -15.85 -17.94
C ALA A 306 13.06 -14.52 -18.54
N LEU A 307 13.38 -13.55 -17.67
CA LEU A 307 13.99 -12.24 -17.97
C LEU A 307 13.17 -11.36 -18.91
N GLY A 308 12.04 -10.86 -18.42
CA GLY A 308 11.33 -9.73 -19.01
C GLY A 308 11.79 -8.43 -18.36
N ILE A 309 12.16 -7.43 -19.18
CA ILE A 309 12.12 -6.02 -18.73
C ILE A 309 10.69 -5.78 -18.27
N LEU A 310 10.50 -5.20 -17.08
CA LEU A 310 9.17 -4.80 -16.62
C LEU A 310 8.93 -3.34 -17.07
N PRO A 311 8.23 -3.10 -18.20
CA PRO A 311 7.80 -1.77 -18.53
C PRO A 311 6.75 -1.35 -17.51
N LEU A 312 7.01 -0.28 -16.76
CA LEU A 312 5.96 0.31 -15.96
C LEU A 312 5.03 1.07 -16.89
N LEU A 313 3.75 0.77 -16.79
CA LEU A 313 2.66 1.45 -17.48
C LEU A 313 1.60 1.78 -16.43
N LEU A 314 0.68 2.68 -16.76
CA LEU A 314 -0.44 3.04 -15.88
C LEU A 314 -1.70 2.31 -16.31
N LEU A 315 -2.51 1.89 -15.33
CA LEU A 315 -3.82 1.37 -15.61
C LEU A 315 -4.71 2.51 -16.17
N ALA A 316 -5.36 2.28 -17.30
CA ALA A 316 -6.42 3.18 -17.75
C ALA A 316 -7.65 2.96 -16.86
N THR A 317 -8.01 3.98 -16.07
CA THR A 317 -9.27 4.05 -15.31
C THR A 317 -10.46 4.16 -16.25
#